data_AF-A0A928G8V4-F1
#
_entry.id   AF-A0A928G8V4-F1
#
_cell.length_a   1.000
_cell.length_b   1.000
_cell.length_c   1.000
_cell.angle_alpha   90.00
_cell.angle_beta   90.00
_cell.angle_gamma   90.00
#
_symmetry.space_group_name_H-M   'P 1'
#
loop_
_entity.id
_entity.type
_entity.pdbx_description
1 polymer ?
#
loop_
_entity_poly.entity_id
_entity_poly.type
_entity_poly.pdbx_seq_one_letter_code
_entity_poly.pdbx_strand_id
1 'polypeptide(L)'
;MTFKSVLDIDCGIRFMYDNLELNSSCARKMLLETPMMTSKREIDIYYGKLNQLFNKNLAPLANKLMCLKDVETTIKRVAAGVVLDDIELFEIKYLAMVSRDVLALMREQNITAVNLPDLNDVVAILDPDKLNIPSFYVYDSYSQELMQVRKQMKAISGYGQEVEGEQKQQLLELQKRNDEIEAEVRGVLSGRVKEYSKELGHALRSLALLDILIAKVQQMKALGLNFPSVTEVGETFYVQMFNPMVREALEDVGKQFYPVDIAFADVPVTIIGANMGGKSVVLKTLALNQLLTQFGFGVAAQVCCVKVVNKVMFCIGDDQNAQKGLSSFAAEMLAINDVVKGLRAGENILALVDEPARTTNPVEGTALVEGLLEVIGRSEGGFVLTTHYNIKNEDVKRYRVKGLKDGVMDYTLIEAESGDVPHEAVSIAQSLGIDPEWIEKTRKHLNN
;
A
#
# COMPACT_ATOMS: atom_id res chain seq x y z
N MET A 1 -0.74 13.10 -0.22
CA MET A 1 -0.86 11.96 0.72
C MET A 1 -0.01 10.82 0.18
N THR A 2 0.87 10.22 0.98
CA THR A 2 1.64 9.02 0.59
C THR A 2 1.05 7.77 1.23
N PHE A 3 1.39 6.59 0.72
CA PHE A 3 0.90 5.34 1.29
C PHE A 3 1.28 5.20 2.77
N LYS A 4 2.52 5.59 3.12
CA LYS A 4 2.97 5.62 4.52
C LYS A 4 2.07 6.50 5.41
N SER A 5 1.62 7.65 4.90
CA SER A 5 0.79 8.58 5.68
C SER A 5 -0.63 8.09 5.96
N VAL A 6 -1.09 7.02 5.27
CA VAL A 6 -2.43 6.47 5.48
C VAL A 6 -2.44 5.18 6.29
N LEU A 7 -1.27 4.60 6.61
CA LEU A 7 -1.21 3.30 7.31
C LEU A 7 -1.84 3.35 8.71
N ASP A 8 -1.87 4.52 9.34
CA ASP A 8 -2.46 4.71 10.67
C ASP A 8 -3.95 5.03 10.63
N ILE A 9 -4.56 5.08 9.43
CA ILE A 9 -6.01 5.20 9.28
C ILE A 9 -6.64 3.85 9.64
N ASP A 10 -7.48 3.84 10.68
CA ASP A 10 -8.19 2.66 11.17
C ASP A 10 -9.33 2.23 10.22
N CYS A 11 -8.96 1.77 9.03
CA CYS A 11 -9.87 1.26 7.99
C CYS A 11 -9.49 -0.14 7.50
N GLY A 12 -8.36 -0.69 7.96
CA GLY A 12 -7.82 -1.98 7.50
C GLY A 12 -6.72 -1.85 6.42
N ILE A 13 -6.30 -0.65 6.04
CA ILE A 13 -5.22 -0.47 5.05
C ILE A 13 -3.87 -1.03 5.53
N ARG A 14 -3.62 -1.00 6.84
CA ARG A 14 -2.46 -1.63 7.47
C ARG A 14 -2.46 -3.15 7.27
N PHE A 15 -3.60 -3.79 7.47
CA PHE A 15 -3.78 -5.22 7.22
C PHE A 15 -3.45 -5.58 5.76
N MET A 16 -3.85 -4.73 4.80
CA MET A 16 -3.52 -4.94 3.38
C MET A 16 -2.03 -4.82 3.11
N TYR A 17 -1.32 -3.92 3.80
CA TYR A 17 0.13 -3.78 3.68
C TYR A 17 0.90 -4.94 4.33
N ASP A 18 0.52 -5.34 5.55
CA ASP A 18 1.21 -6.38 6.30
C ASP A 18 1.05 -7.75 5.63
N ASN A 19 -0.09 -7.99 4.95
CA ASN A 19 -0.35 -9.19 4.15
C ASN A 19 0.06 -9.06 2.67
N LEU A 20 0.90 -8.07 2.33
CA LEU A 20 1.44 -7.93 0.97
C LEU A 20 2.82 -8.60 0.87
N GLU A 21 2.90 -9.68 0.11
CA GLU A 21 4.11 -10.50 -0.07
C GLU A 21 5.17 -9.80 -0.96
N LEU A 22 5.80 -8.76 -0.44
CA LEU A 22 6.90 -8.06 -1.11
C LEU A 22 8.23 -8.79 -0.92
N ASN A 23 8.90 -9.13 -2.02
CA ASN A 23 10.14 -9.90 -2.01
C ASN A 23 11.39 -9.08 -1.71
N SER A 24 11.35 -7.77 -1.98
CA SER A 24 12.51 -6.88 -1.84
C SER A 24 12.27 -5.70 -0.89
N SER A 25 13.32 -5.27 -0.18
CA SER A 25 13.29 -4.06 0.65
C SER A 25 13.05 -2.79 -0.19
N CYS A 26 13.59 -2.77 -1.41
CA CYS A 26 13.40 -1.68 -2.39
C CYS A 26 11.91 -1.47 -2.69
N ALA A 27 11.16 -2.55 -2.92
CA ALA A 27 9.73 -2.51 -3.18
C ALA A 27 8.94 -1.98 -1.97
N ARG A 28 9.28 -2.41 -0.74
CA ARG A 28 8.66 -1.85 0.48
C ARG A 28 8.87 -0.35 0.59
N LYS A 29 10.12 0.12 0.43
CA LYS A 29 10.44 1.55 0.48
C LYS A 29 9.66 2.33 -0.58
N MET A 30 9.67 1.85 -1.82
CA MET A 30 8.95 2.46 -2.93
C MET A 30 7.45 2.52 -2.69
N LEU A 31 6.83 1.44 -2.19
CA LEU A 31 5.39 1.43 -1.88
C LEU A 31 5.04 2.46 -0.81
N LEU A 32 5.79 2.50 0.29
CA LEU A 32 5.56 3.45 1.39
C LEU A 32 5.64 4.92 0.93
N GLU A 33 6.56 5.21 0.01
CA GLU A 33 6.76 6.57 -0.54
C GLU A 33 5.79 6.89 -1.70
N THR A 34 5.02 5.91 -2.19
CA THR A 34 4.10 6.10 -3.33
C THR A 34 3.04 7.15 -2.98
N PRO A 35 2.87 8.21 -3.80
CA PRO A 35 1.79 9.16 -3.64
C PRO A 35 0.45 8.56 -4.06
N MET A 36 -0.63 9.00 -3.43
CA MET A 36 -1.99 8.67 -3.85
C MET A 36 -2.24 9.24 -5.25
N MET A 37 -2.68 8.42 -6.20
CA MET A 37 -3.03 8.85 -7.56
C MET A 37 -4.31 9.68 -7.52
N THR A 38 -4.34 10.83 -8.20
CA THR A 38 -5.46 11.80 -8.12
C THR A 38 -6.11 12.10 -9.47
N SER A 39 -5.78 11.34 -10.52
CA SER A 39 -6.45 11.41 -11.82
C SER A 39 -6.86 10.03 -12.30
N LYS A 40 -7.96 9.95 -13.06
CA LYS A 40 -8.40 8.68 -13.66
C LYS A 40 -7.34 8.08 -14.57
N ARG A 41 -6.63 8.93 -15.33
CA ARG A 41 -5.58 8.51 -16.26
C ARG A 41 -4.44 7.76 -15.56
N GLU A 42 -3.96 8.26 -14.42
CA GLU A 42 -2.90 7.59 -13.65
C GLU A 42 -3.35 6.22 -13.16
N ILE A 43 -4.56 6.16 -12.62
CA ILE A 43 -5.16 4.95 -12.06
C ILE A 43 -5.39 3.90 -13.16
N ASP A 44 -5.95 4.29 -14.31
CA ASP A 44 -6.17 3.41 -15.47
C ASP A 44 -4.84 2.83 -15.99
N ILE A 45 -3.79 3.65 -16.10
CA ILE A 45 -2.46 3.17 -16.52
C ILE A 45 -1.93 2.15 -15.52
N TYR A 46 -2.10 2.40 -14.22
CA TYR A 46 -1.62 1.49 -13.18
C TYR A 46 -2.39 0.15 -13.20
N TYR A 47 -3.72 0.19 -13.29
CA TYR A 47 -4.53 -1.03 -13.40
C TYR A 47 -4.30 -1.78 -14.72
N GLY A 48 -3.98 -1.09 -15.81
CA GLY A 48 -3.54 -1.73 -17.06
C GLY A 48 -2.32 -2.63 -16.85
N LYS A 49 -1.35 -2.19 -16.04
CA LYS A 49 -0.16 -2.99 -15.67
C LYS A 49 -0.54 -4.21 -14.83
N LEU A 50 -1.40 -4.05 -13.83
CA LEU A 50 -1.89 -5.16 -13.01
C LEU A 50 -2.66 -6.19 -13.84
N ASN A 51 -3.56 -5.74 -14.71
CA ASN A 51 -4.36 -6.61 -15.56
C ASN A 51 -3.50 -7.44 -16.51
N GLN A 52 -2.41 -6.87 -17.04
CA GLN A 52 -1.46 -7.62 -17.87
C GLN A 52 -0.81 -8.80 -17.12
N LEU A 53 -0.61 -8.67 -15.81
CA LEU A 53 0.01 -9.69 -14.97
C LEU A 53 -1.01 -10.68 -14.39
N PHE A 54 -2.29 -10.32 -14.31
CA PHE A 54 -3.31 -11.05 -13.56
C PHE A 54 -3.41 -12.54 -13.93
N ASN A 55 -3.36 -12.86 -15.22
CA ASN A 55 -3.47 -14.24 -15.74
C ASN A 55 -2.12 -14.89 -16.06
N LYS A 56 -1.00 -14.30 -15.65
CA LYS A 56 0.35 -14.80 -15.94
C LYS A 56 0.87 -15.71 -14.83
N ASN A 57 1.88 -16.54 -15.14
CA ASN A 57 2.57 -17.33 -14.14
C ASN A 57 3.68 -16.49 -13.50
N LEU A 58 3.38 -15.88 -12.36
CA LEU A 58 4.28 -14.91 -11.73
C LEU A 58 5.35 -15.55 -10.83
N ALA A 59 5.25 -16.84 -10.52
CA ALA A 59 6.15 -17.51 -9.56
C ALA A 59 7.63 -17.45 -9.97
N PRO A 60 8.03 -17.68 -11.25
CA PRO A 60 9.43 -17.54 -11.65
C PRO A 60 9.97 -16.12 -11.47
N LEU A 61 9.16 -15.10 -11.74
CA LEU A 61 9.53 -13.70 -11.57
C LEU A 61 9.66 -13.35 -10.08
N ALA A 62 8.69 -13.73 -9.26
CA ALA A 62 8.73 -13.52 -7.81
C ALA A 62 9.99 -14.15 -7.19
N ASN A 63 10.29 -15.40 -7.52
CA ASN A 63 11.49 -16.10 -7.05
C ASN A 63 12.79 -15.36 -7.43
N LYS A 64 12.86 -14.81 -8.66
CA LYS A 64 14.04 -14.05 -9.08
C LYS A 64 14.14 -12.68 -8.39
N LEU A 65 13.00 -12.05 -8.08
CA LEU A 65 12.94 -10.77 -7.38
C LEU A 65 13.33 -10.87 -5.90
N MET A 66 13.23 -12.05 -5.27
CA MET A 66 13.80 -12.30 -3.93
C MET A 66 15.31 -12.06 -3.86
N CYS A 67 16.00 -12.14 -4.99
CA CYS A 67 17.42 -11.83 -5.08
C CYS A 67 17.71 -10.32 -5.15
N LEU A 68 16.71 -9.46 -5.33
CA LEU A 68 16.92 -8.02 -5.50
C LEU A 68 17.37 -7.37 -4.18
N LYS A 69 18.58 -6.80 -4.19
CA LYS A 69 19.13 -6.03 -3.07
C LYS A 69 18.92 -4.53 -3.29
N ASP A 70 18.80 -3.79 -2.19
CA ASP A 70 18.80 -2.33 -2.23
C ASP A 70 20.24 -1.82 -2.40
N VAL A 71 20.53 -1.37 -3.62
CA VAL A 71 21.83 -0.85 -4.03
C VAL A 71 21.72 0.62 -4.46
N GLU A 72 20.69 1.34 -3.98
CA GLU A 72 20.44 2.74 -4.36
C GLU A 72 21.64 3.64 -4.02
N THR A 73 22.27 3.41 -2.86
CA THR A 73 23.48 4.13 -2.42
C THR A 73 24.64 3.93 -3.38
N THR A 74 24.88 2.68 -3.80
CA THR A 74 25.94 2.31 -4.74
C THR A 74 25.70 2.93 -6.11
N ILE A 75 24.46 2.91 -6.60
CA ILE A 75 24.08 3.60 -7.86
C ILE A 75 24.33 5.11 -7.77
N LYS A 76 24.05 5.75 -6.62
CA LYS A 76 24.36 7.18 -6.42
C LYS A 76 25.86 7.46 -6.48
N ARG A 77 26.68 6.57 -5.91
CA ARG A 77 28.16 6.66 -5.98
C ARG A 77 28.68 6.47 -7.39
N VAL A 78 28.11 5.52 -8.14
CA VAL A 78 28.37 5.35 -9.59
C VAL A 78 28.07 6.65 -10.34
N ALA A 79 26.89 7.24 -10.14
CA ALA A 79 26.49 8.49 -10.80
C ALA A 79 27.43 9.65 -10.46
N ALA A 80 27.91 9.72 -9.22
CA ALA A 80 28.90 10.70 -8.77
C ALA A 80 30.31 10.46 -9.33
N GLY A 81 30.56 9.31 -9.96
CA GLY A 81 31.87 8.93 -10.50
C GLY A 81 32.90 8.55 -9.44
N VAL A 82 32.43 8.03 -8.31
CA VAL A 82 33.30 7.46 -7.27
C VAL A 82 33.89 6.14 -7.78
N VAL A 83 35.17 5.89 -7.47
CA VAL A 83 35.79 4.58 -7.72
C VAL A 83 35.22 3.59 -6.71
N LEU A 84 34.54 2.57 -7.23
CA LEU A 84 33.88 1.54 -6.43
C LEU A 84 34.88 0.52 -5.90
N ASP A 85 34.58 -0.03 -4.73
CA ASP A 85 35.26 -1.23 -4.22
C ASP A 85 34.65 -2.52 -4.79
N ASP A 86 35.21 -3.67 -4.41
CA ASP A 86 34.78 -4.98 -4.91
C ASP A 86 33.34 -5.34 -4.49
N ILE A 87 32.88 -4.87 -3.33
CA ILE A 87 31.52 -5.11 -2.83
C ILE A 87 30.54 -4.30 -3.67
N GLU A 88 30.86 -3.03 -3.91
CA GLU A 88 30.05 -2.14 -4.74
C GLU A 88 30.00 -2.61 -6.21
N LEU A 89 31.12 -3.08 -6.77
CA LEU A 89 31.14 -3.67 -8.12
C LEU A 89 30.36 -4.99 -8.17
N PHE A 90 30.43 -5.81 -7.13
CA PHE A 90 29.59 -6.99 -6.98
C PHE A 90 28.10 -6.63 -6.98
N GLU A 91 27.69 -5.63 -6.21
CA GLU A 91 26.31 -5.16 -6.14
C GLU A 91 25.77 -4.73 -7.50
N ILE A 92 26.55 -3.97 -8.27
CA ILE A 92 26.17 -3.55 -9.63
C ILE A 92 26.09 -4.75 -10.59
N LYS A 93 27.09 -5.64 -10.56
CA LYS A 93 27.08 -6.88 -11.36
C LYS A 93 25.83 -7.69 -11.05
N TYR A 94 25.53 -7.86 -9.78
CA TYR A 94 24.42 -8.68 -9.31
C TYR A 94 23.07 -8.08 -9.71
N LEU A 95 22.88 -6.77 -9.55
CA LEU A 95 21.69 -6.07 -10.06
C LEU A 95 21.52 -6.27 -11.58
N ALA A 96 22.59 -6.11 -12.36
CA ALA A 96 22.55 -6.27 -13.81
C ALA A 96 22.18 -7.71 -14.22
N MET A 97 22.73 -8.71 -13.54
CA MET A 97 22.37 -10.12 -13.74
C MET A 97 20.91 -10.41 -13.39
N VAL A 98 20.41 -9.91 -12.24
CA VAL A 98 18.99 -10.05 -11.86
C VAL A 98 18.09 -9.39 -12.90
N SER A 99 18.42 -8.16 -13.34
CA SER A 99 17.65 -7.44 -14.36
C SER A 99 17.58 -8.21 -15.68
N ARG A 100 18.72 -8.76 -16.14
CA ARG A 100 18.79 -9.58 -17.36
C ARG A 100 17.90 -10.82 -17.27
N ASP A 101 17.99 -11.56 -16.16
CA ASP A 101 17.23 -12.79 -15.97
C ASP A 101 15.71 -12.50 -15.87
N VAL A 102 15.32 -11.44 -15.15
CA VAL A 102 13.92 -10.99 -15.09
C VAL A 102 13.43 -10.54 -16.45
N LEU A 103 14.23 -9.80 -17.22
CA LEU A 103 13.87 -9.37 -18.57
C LEU A 103 13.64 -10.56 -19.52
N ALA A 104 14.44 -11.63 -19.40
CA ALA A 104 14.23 -12.86 -20.15
C ALA A 104 12.88 -13.52 -19.81
N LEU A 105 12.58 -13.70 -18.52
CA LEU A 105 11.31 -14.25 -18.04
C LEU A 105 10.10 -13.39 -18.47
N MET A 106 10.24 -12.06 -18.45
CA MET A 106 9.20 -11.16 -18.94
C MET A 106 8.94 -11.34 -20.44
N ARG A 107 9.99 -11.51 -21.25
CA ARG A 107 9.86 -11.76 -22.70
C ARG A 107 9.17 -13.10 -22.98
N GLU A 108 9.53 -14.16 -22.27
CA GLU A 108 8.90 -15.49 -22.40
C GLU A 108 7.39 -15.43 -22.16
N GLN A 109 6.95 -14.59 -21.22
CA GLN A 109 5.53 -14.45 -20.87
C GLN A 109 4.81 -13.28 -21.56
N ASN A 110 5.49 -12.55 -22.47
CA ASN A 110 4.98 -11.34 -23.11
C ASN A 110 4.47 -10.28 -22.10
N ILE A 111 5.26 -10.02 -21.06
CA ILE A 111 4.98 -9.04 -20.03
C ILE A 111 5.66 -7.70 -20.38
N THR A 112 4.86 -6.64 -20.45
CA THR A 112 5.30 -5.26 -20.74
C THR A 112 4.83 -4.27 -19.65
N ALA A 113 4.50 -4.78 -18.46
CA ALA A 113 3.90 -4.00 -17.38
C ALA A 113 4.89 -2.96 -16.81
N VAL A 114 6.18 -3.23 -16.94
CA VAL A 114 7.27 -2.30 -16.64
C VAL A 114 8.27 -2.30 -17.80
N ASN A 115 9.00 -1.21 -17.95
CA ASN A 115 10.11 -1.12 -18.90
C ASN A 115 11.42 -1.43 -18.17
N LEU A 116 12.09 -2.51 -18.54
CA LEU A 116 13.42 -2.85 -18.01
C LEU A 116 14.48 -2.54 -19.07
N PRO A 117 15.52 -1.75 -18.73
CA PRO A 117 16.63 -1.51 -19.64
C PRO A 117 17.48 -2.79 -19.81
N ASP A 118 18.14 -2.91 -20.95
CA ASP A 118 19.15 -3.94 -21.16
C ASP A 118 20.45 -3.54 -20.46
N LEU A 119 20.96 -4.43 -19.60
CA LEU A 119 22.20 -4.25 -18.84
C LEU A 119 23.26 -5.31 -19.19
N ASN A 120 23.13 -5.99 -20.33
CA ASN A 120 24.10 -7.00 -20.76
C ASN A 120 25.52 -6.45 -20.89
N ASP A 121 25.69 -5.21 -21.33
CA ASP A 121 27.01 -4.56 -21.40
C ASP A 121 27.63 -4.37 -20.01
N VAL A 122 26.83 -4.04 -18.99
CA VAL A 122 27.30 -3.95 -17.60
C VAL A 122 27.75 -5.32 -17.10
N VAL A 123 27.00 -6.39 -17.39
CA VAL A 123 27.41 -7.76 -17.07
C VAL A 123 28.73 -8.10 -17.77
N ALA A 124 28.87 -7.76 -19.06
CA ALA A 124 30.09 -8.03 -19.82
C ALA A 124 31.30 -7.23 -19.32
N ILE A 125 31.10 -6.01 -18.81
CA ILE A 125 32.15 -5.21 -18.16
C ILE A 125 32.65 -5.89 -16.88
N LEU A 126 31.75 -6.48 -16.08
CA LEU A 126 32.03 -7.01 -14.74
C LEU A 126 32.23 -8.54 -14.69
N ASP A 127 32.07 -9.22 -15.82
CA ASP A 127 32.24 -10.67 -15.99
C ASP A 127 32.97 -10.99 -17.32
N PRO A 128 34.24 -10.57 -17.47
CA PRO A 128 34.99 -10.69 -18.73
C PRO A 128 35.14 -12.15 -19.18
N ASP A 129 35.20 -13.07 -18.22
CA ASP A 129 35.37 -14.51 -18.44
C ASP A 129 34.04 -15.23 -18.71
N LYS A 130 32.91 -14.52 -18.66
CA LYS A 130 31.55 -15.06 -18.91
C LYS A 130 31.22 -16.28 -18.03
N LEU A 131 31.73 -16.29 -16.80
CA LEU A 131 31.49 -17.38 -15.85
C LEU A 131 30.03 -17.39 -15.39
N ASN A 132 29.35 -16.24 -15.46
CA ASN A 132 27.95 -16.06 -15.04
C ASN A 132 27.72 -16.42 -13.56
N ILE A 133 28.73 -16.20 -12.72
CA ILE A 133 28.71 -16.48 -11.28
C ILE A 133 28.37 -15.17 -10.53
N PRO A 134 27.50 -15.22 -9.50
CA PRO A 134 27.19 -14.08 -8.65
C PRO A 134 28.31 -13.83 -7.63
N SER A 135 29.52 -13.56 -8.13
CA SER A 135 30.67 -13.11 -7.36
C SER A 135 31.46 -12.10 -8.19
N PHE A 136 32.18 -11.22 -7.51
CA PHE A 136 33.11 -10.31 -8.14
C PHE A 136 34.46 -10.37 -7.44
N TYR A 137 35.51 -10.38 -8.25
CA TYR A 137 36.88 -10.11 -7.88
C TYR A 137 37.56 -9.52 -9.13
N VAL A 138 38.70 -8.88 -8.96
CA VAL A 138 39.47 -8.40 -10.11
C VAL A 138 40.06 -9.60 -10.87
N TYR A 139 39.43 -9.97 -12.00
CA TYR A 139 39.84 -11.09 -12.85
C TYR A 139 41.18 -10.82 -13.55
N ASP A 140 41.99 -11.87 -13.74
CA ASP A 140 43.25 -11.81 -14.50
C ASP A 140 43.03 -11.28 -15.93
N SER A 141 41.86 -11.54 -16.50
CA SER A 141 41.47 -11.11 -17.84
C SER A 141 41.33 -9.60 -18.00
N TYR A 142 41.30 -8.83 -16.91
CA TYR A 142 41.28 -7.36 -17.00
C TYR A 142 42.67 -6.76 -17.28
N SER A 143 43.76 -7.43 -16.90
CA SER A 143 45.11 -6.89 -17.05
C SER A 143 46.13 -8.01 -17.22
N GLN A 144 46.87 -7.96 -18.33
CA GLN A 144 48.00 -8.88 -18.55
C GLN A 144 49.08 -8.73 -17.47
N GLU A 145 49.28 -7.51 -16.97
CA GLU A 145 50.24 -7.25 -15.90
C GLU A 145 49.80 -7.92 -14.60
N LEU A 146 48.51 -7.82 -14.24
CA LEU A 146 47.94 -8.48 -13.06
C LEU A 146 48.13 -10.00 -13.11
N MET A 147 47.84 -10.60 -14.26
CA MET A 147 48.05 -12.03 -14.49
C MET A 147 49.52 -12.44 -14.29
N GLN A 148 50.46 -11.65 -14.81
CA GLN A 148 51.89 -11.91 -14.66
C GLN A 148 52.35 -11.80 -13.20
N VAL A 149 51.93 -10.75 -12.49
CA VAL A 149 52.25 -10.53 -11.07
C VAL A 149 51.72 -11.69 -10.22
N ARG A 150 50.45 -12.08 -10.39
CA ARG A 150 49.86 -13.23 -9.66
C ARG A 150 50.55 -14.55 -9.97
N LYS A 151 51.02 -14.75 -11.21
CA LYS A 151 51.82 -15.92 -11.59
C LYS A 151 53.19 -15.94 -10.90
N GLN A 152 53.86 -14.79 -10.82
CA GLN A 152 55.13 -14.63 -10.08
C GLN A 152 54.93 -14.88 -8.58
N MET A 153 53.88 -14.33 -7.98
CA MET A 153 53.54 -14.57 -6.57
C MET A 153 53.34 -16.07 -6.29
N LYS A 154 52.56 -16.78 -7.12
CA LYS A 154 52.36 -18.23 -7.00
C LYS A 154 53.66 -19.04 -7.15
N ALA A 155 54.58 -18.59 -8.00
CA ALA A 155 55.88 -19.23 -8.18
C ALA A 155 56.79 -19.07 -6.95
N ILE A 156 56.69 -17.95 -6.24
CA ILE A 156 57.48 -17.65 -5.02
C ILE A 156 56.87 -18.33 -3.79
N SER A 157 55.55 -18.30 -3.63
CA SER A 157 54.91 -18.83 -2.42
C SER A 157 54.80 -20.35 -2.37
N GLY A 158 54.75 -21.02 -3.53
CA GLY A 158 54.57 -22.49 -3.60
C GLY A 158 53.32 -22.97 -2.85
N TYR A 159 52.99 -24.27 -2.94
CA TYR A 159 51.95 -24.84 -2.09
C TYR A 159 52.51 -25.10 -0.69
N GLY A 160 52.49 -24.09 0.18
CA GLY A 160 52.64 -24.25 1.63
C GLY A 160 54.06 -24.23 2.19
N GLN A 161 55.02 -23.56 1.55
CA GLN A 161 56.37 -23.35 2.12
C GLN A 161 56.47 -22.01 2.87
N GLU A 162 57.17 -22.00 4.00
CA GLU A 162 57.52 -20.75 4.69
C GLU A 162 58.52 -19.97 3.84
N VAL A 163 58.11 -18.78 3.41
CA VAL A 163 58.93 -17.88 2.61
C VAL A 163 59.69 -16.95 3.57
N GLU A 164 61.01 -17.02 3.57
CA GLU A 164 61.88 -16.21 4.45
C GLU A 164 62.89 -15.36 3.64
N GLY A 165 63.47 -14.35 4.29
CA GLY A 165 64.52 -13.51 3.71
C GLY A 165 64.08 -12.70 2.48
N GLU A 166 64.92 -12.68 1.44
CA GLU A 166 64.72 -11.90 0.21
C GLU A 166 63.41 -12.26 -0.51
N GLN A 167 63.02 -13.54 -0.50
CA GLN A 167 61.79 -14.00 -1.16
C GLN A 167 60.53 -13.42 -0.50
N LYS A 168 60.55 -13.21 0.83
CA LYS A 168 59.44 -12.58 1.56
C LYS A 168 59.31 -11.11 1.19
N GLN A 169 60.44 -10.42 1.06
CA GLN A 169 60.46 -9.02 0.65
C GLN A 169 59.98 -8.85 -0.80
N GLN A 170 60.42 -9.73 -1.70
CA GLN A 170 59.94 -9.76 -3.09
C GLN A 170 58.43 -10.07 -3.17
N LEU A 171 57.93 -11.00 -2.36
CA LEU A 171 56.49 -11.30 -2.30
C LEU A 171 55.68 -10.09 -1.83
N LEU A 172 56.19 -9.33 -0.84
CA LEU A 172 55.53 -8.12 -0.35
C LEU A 172 55.50 -7.01 -1.42
N GLU A 173 56.58 -6.84 -2.20
CA GLU A 173 56.62 -5.90 -3.32
C GLU A 173 55.62 -6.28 -4.43
N LEU A 174 55.53 -7.58 -4.76
CA LEU A 174 54.55 -8.08 -5.73
C LEU A 174 53.11 -7.95 -5.22
N GLN A 175 52.86 -8.17 -3.93
CA GLN A 175 51.55 -7.92 -3.30
C GLN A 175 51.16 -6.45 -3.44
N LYS A 176 52.07 -5.53 -3.11
CA LYS A 176 51.83 -4.10 -3.28
C LYS A 176 51.53 -3.75 -4.75
N ARG A 177 52.30 -4.31 -5.70
CA ARG A 177 52.06 -4.10 -7.13
C ARG A 177 50.71 -4.69 -7.59
N ASN A 178 50.32 -5.86 -7.08
CA ASN A 178 49.01 -6.45 -7.32
C ASN A 178 47.90 -5.49 -6.87
N ASP A 179 47.99 -4.96 -5.66
CA ASP A 179 46.98 -4.05 -5.09
C ASP A 179 46.88 -2.73 -5.87
N GLU A 180 48.00 -2.18 -6.34
CA GLU A 180 48.05 -1.00 -7.22
C GLU A 180 47.33 -1.26 -8.55
N ILE A 181 47.63 -2.38 -9.22
CA ILE A 181 46.99 -2.74 -10.49
C ILE A 181 45.50 -3.02 -10.28
N GLU A 182 45.11 -3.69 -9.19
CA GLU A 182 43.69 -3.89 -8.87
C GLU A 182 42.96 -2.57 -8.65
N ALA A 183 43.59 -1.58 -8.01
CA ALA A 183 43.02 -0.24 -7.84
C ALA A 183 42.85 0.49 -9.17
N GLU A 184 43.84 0.39 -10.08
CA GLU A 184 43.74 0.93 -11.44
C GLU A 184 42.59 0.28 -12.22
N VAL A 185 42.48 -1.06 -12.17
CA VAL A 185 41.39 -1.81 -12.81
C VAL A 185 40.05 -1.38 -12.22
N ARG A 186 39.90 -1.27 -10.90
CA ARG A 186 38.67 -0.75 -10.27
C ARG A 186 38.32 0.65 -10.77
N GLY A 187 39.30 1.54 -10.93
CA GLY A 187 39.10 2.87 -11.51
C GLY A 187 38.54 2.82 -12.93
N VAL A 188 39.12 1.98 -13.79
CA VAL A 188 38.66 1.78 -15.17
C VAL A 188 37.24 1.19 -15.22
N LEU A 189 36.98 0.14 -14.43
CA LEU A 189 35.67 -0.51 -14.38
C LEU A 189 34.59 0.45 -13.88
N SER A 190 34.87 1.20 -12.81
CA SER A 190 33.97 2.22 -12.27
C SER A 190 33.65 3.30 -13.30
N GLY A 191 34.66 3.75 -14.06
CA GLY A 191 34.49 4.69 -15.17
C GLY A 191 33.57 4.17 -16.27
N ARG A 192 33.71 2.90 -16.66
CA ARG A 192 32.85 2.26 -17.67
C ARG A 192 31.42 2.06 -17.16
N VAL A 193 31.26 1.62 -15.91
CA VAL A 193 29.94 1.41 -15.28
C VAL A 193 29.18 2.74 -15.09
N LYS A 194 29.88 3.85 -14.85
CA LYS A 194 29.28 5.20 -14.71
C LYS A 194 28.40 5.59 -15.89
N GLU A 195 28.77 5.19 -17.10
CA GLU A 195 28.02 5.47 -18.33
C GLU A 195 26.59 4.89 -18.27
N TYR A 196 26.36 3.85 -17.48
CA TYR A 196 25.08 3.16 -17.30
C TYR A 196 24.33 3.56 -16.01
N SER A 197 24.77 4.62 -15.31
CA SER A 197 24.19 5.02 -14.02
C SER A 197 22.68 5.27 -14.07
N LYS A 198 22.17 5.84 -15.17
CA LYS A 198 20.73 6.12 -15.35
C LYS A 198 19.94 4.82 -15.55
N GLU A 199 20.47 3.92 -16.36
CA GLU A 199 19.92 2.61 -16.69
C GLU A 199 19.89 1.72 -15.46
N LEU A 200 20.95 1.71 -14.64
CA LEU A 200 21.00 1.00 -13.37
C LEU A 200 19.92 1.50 -12.40
N GLY A 201 19.79 2.82 -12.24
CA GLY A 201 18.74 3.42 -11.42
C GLY A 201 17.33 3.11 -11.94
N HIS A 202 17.14 3.10 -13.27
CA HIS A 202 15.88 2.72 -13.89
C HIS A 202 15.57 1.24 -13.67
N ALA A 203 16.54 0.34 -13.85
CA ALA A 203 16.38 -1.09 -13.60
C ALA A 203 15.95 -1.35 -12.16
N LEU A 204 16.64 -0.77 -11.16
CA LEU A 204 16.27 -0.95 -9.74
C LEU A 204 14.82 -0.53 -9.47
N ARG A 205 14.40 0.64 -9.98
CA ARG A 205 13.02 1.13 -9.81
C ARG A 205 12.00 0.26 -10.54
N SER A 206 12.30 -0.18 -11.76
CA SER A 206 11.39 -1.03 -12.55
C SER A 206 11.24 -2.43 -11.95
N LEU A 207 12.32 -3.01 -11.41
CA LEU A 207 12.27 -4.28 -10.69
C LEU A 207 11.47 -4.16 -9.38
N ALA A 208 11.67 -3.08 -8.61
CA ALA A 208 10.89 -2.80 -7.40
C ALA A 208 9.40 -2.60 -7.72
N LEU A 209 9.07 -1.88 -8.79
CA LEU A 209 7.69 -1.72 -9.24
C LEU A 209 7.08 -3.06 -9.67
N LEU A 210 7.83 -3.90 -10.39
CA LEU A 210 7.36 -5.23 -10.79
C LEU A 210 7.04 -6.11 -9.58
N ASP A 211 7.88 -6.10 -8.54
CA ASP A 211 7.65 -6.80 -7.27
C ASP A 211 6.34 -6.33 -6.61
N ILE A 212 6.10 -5.01 -6.52
CA ILE A 212 4.84 -4.45 -5.99
C ILE A 212 3.64 -4.92 -6.80
N LEU A 213 3.72 -4.87 -8.14
CA LEU A 213 2.61 -5.27 -9.01
C LEU A 213 2.30 -6.77 -8.88
N ILE A 214 3.33 -7.62 -8.81
CA ILE A 214 3.17 -9.07 -8.62
C ILE A 214 2.51 -9.36 -7.27
N ALA A 215 3.01 -8.76 -6.18
CA ALA A 215 2.48 -8.95 -4.84
C ALA A 215 1.00 -8.53 -4.76
N LYS A 216 0.64 -7.42 -5.39
CA LYS A 216 -0.77 -6.98 -5.48
C LYS A 216 -1.64 -7.96 -6.25
N VAL A 217 -1.19 -8.47 -7.40
CA VAL A 217 -1.95 -9.48 -8.16
C VAL A 217 -2.13 -10.77 -7.34
N GLN A 218 -1.11 -11.20 -6.61
CA GLN A 218 -1.22 -12.37 -5.73
C GLN A 218 -2.22 -12.12 -4.60
N GLN A 219 -2.15 -10.97 -3.94
CA GLN A 219 -3.08 -10.57 -2.90
C GLN A 219 -4.53 -10.46 -3.42
N MET A 220 -4.73 -9.97 -4.64
CA MET A 220 -6.05 -9.94 -5.29
C MET A 220 -6.65 -11.34 -5.39
N LYS A 221 -5.86 -12.34 -5.81
CA LYS A 221 -6.31 -13.73 -5.90
C LYS A 221 -6.57 -14.34 -4.52
N ALA A 222 -5.68 -14.08 -3.56
CA ALA A 222 -5.79 -14.64 -2.21
C ALA A 222 -7.02 -14.13 -1.46
N LEU A 223 -7.34 -12.84 -1.58
CA LEU A 223 -8.42 -12.20 -0.83
C LEU A 223 -9.74 -12.06 -1.62
N GLY A 224 -9.77 -12.45 -2.89
CA GLY A 224 -10.93 -12.28 -3.77
C GLY A 224 -11.24 -10.82 -4.10
N LEU A 225 -10.20 -10.01 -4.36
CA LEU A 225 -10.34 -8.59 -4.70
C LEU A 225 -10.50 -8.42 -6.22
N ASN A 226 -11.25 -7.39 -6.62
CA ASN A 226 -11.55 -7.13 -8.03
C ASN A 226 -10.96 -5.81 -8.52
N PHE A 227 -10.87 -5.67 -9.84
CA PHE A 227 -10.50 -4.41 -10.49
C PHE A 227 -11.67 -3.41 -10.39
N PRO A 228 -11.43 -2.16 -9.99
CA PRO A 228 -12.46 -1.13 -10.02
C PRO A 228 -12.63 -0.55 -11.42
N SER A 229 -13.85 -0.08 -11.75
CA SER A 229 -13.97 1.01 -12.73
C SER A 229 -13.74 2.35 -12.04
N VAL A 230 -13.21 3.32 -12.76
CA VAL A 230 -12.84 4.62 -12.19
C VAL A 230 -13.48 5.74 -13.00
N THR A 231 -13.97 6.77 -12.32
CA THR A 231 -14.62 7.93 -12.94
C THR A 231 -14.13 9.25 -12.34
N GLU A 232 -14.20 10.33 -13.10
CA GLU A 232 -13.97 11.70 -12.58
C GLU A 232 -15.30 12.42 -12.32
N VAL A 233 -16.41 11.90 -12.84
CA VAL A 233 -17.75 12.50 -12.76
C VAL A 233 -18.79 11.45 -12.36
N GLY A 234 -19.91 11.90 -11.81
CA GLY A 234 -21.02 11.03 -11.41
C GLY A 234 -20.81 10.42 -10.02
N GLU A 235 -21.21 9.16 -9.89
CA GLU A 235 -21.41 8.46 -8.62
C GLU A 235 -20.27 7.46 -8.34
N THR A 236 -19.94 7.30 -7.04
CA THR A 236 -19.21 6.15 -6.52
C THR A 236 -20.20 5.10 -6.05
N PHE A 237 -20.04 3.85 -6.48
CA PHE A 237 -20.83 2.74 -5.97
C PHE A 237 -19.98 1.49 -5.73
N TYR A 238 -20.40 0.70 -4.75
CA TYR A 238 -19.85 -0.61 -4.45
C TYR A 238 -20.99 -1.60 -4.27
N VAL A 239 -20.85 -2.77 -4.90
CA VAL A 239 -21.76 -3.92 -4.79
C VAL A 239 -21.00 -5.04 -4.09
N GLN A 240 -21.61 -5.57 -3.03
CA GLN A 240 -21.08 -6.61 -2.16
C GLN A 240 -19.68 -6.28 -1.66
N MET A 241 -19.48 -5.05 -1.17
CA MET A 241 -18.21 -4.67 -0.56
C MET A 241 -18.03 -5.33 0.80
N PHE A 242 -16.78 -5.60 1.15
CA PHE A 242 -16.41 -6.20 2.42
C PHE A 242 -15.10 -5.61 2.95
N ASN A 243 -14.87 -5.73 4.25
CA ASN A 243 -13.59 -5.37 4.86
C ASN A 243 -12.77 -6.65 5.09
N PRO A 244 -11.64 -6.86 4.39
CA PRO A 244 -10.84 -8.09 4.52
C PRO A 244 -10.42 -8.40 5.96
N MET A 245 -9.97 -7.39 6.71
CA MET A 245 -9.54 -7.54 8.11
C MET A 245 -10.70 -7.98 9.01
N VAL A 246 -11.87 -7.33 8.87
CA VAL A 246 -13.05 -7.68 9.69
C VAL A 246 -13.61 -9.03 9.28
N ARG A 247 -13.58 -9.36 7.99
CA ARG A 247 -14.01 -10.67 7.48
C ARG A 247 -13.18 -11.80 8.08
N GLU A 248 -11.86 -11.69 8.03
CA GLU A 248 -10.94 -12.68 8.62
C GLU A 248 -11.18 -12.82 10.13
N ALA A 249 -11.27 -11.70 10.86
CA ALA A 249 -11.54 -11.73 12.29
C ALA A 249 -12.89 -12.36 12.67
N LEU A 250 -13.90 -12.26 11.80
CA LEU A 250 -15.19 -12.93 11.99
C LEU A 250 -15.09 -14.43 11.67
N GLU A 251 -14.39 -14.80 10.60
CA GLU A 251 -14.17 -16.20 10.21
C GLU A 251 -13.45 -16.99 11.32
N ASP A 252 -12.45 -16.36 11.98
CA ASP A 252 -11.71 -16.94 13.12
C ASP A 252 -12.61 -17.31 14.31
N VAL A 253 -13.73 -16.59 14.49
CA VAL A 253 -14.72 -16.85 15.55
C VAL A 253 -15.96 -17.58 15.03
N GLY A 254 -15.89 -18.17 13.84
CA GLY A 254 -16.98 -18.93 13.22
C GLY A 254 -18.20 -18.08 12.82
N LYS A 255 -18.01 -16.78 12.58
CA LYS A 255 -19.03 -15.84 12.11
C LYS A 255 -18.79 -15.47 10.65
N GLN A 256 -19.84 -15.00 9.99
CA GLN A 256 -19.77 -14.57 8.60
C GLN A 256 -19.84 -13.04 8.50
N PHE A 257 -19.03 -12.46 7.62
CA PHE A 257 -19.17 -11.06 7.20
C PHE A 257 -20.37 -10.89 6.26
N TYR A 258 -21.17 -9.84 6.46
CA TYR A 258 -22.27 -9.49 5.58
C TYR A 258 -21.82 -8.42 4.58
N PRO A 259 -21.71 -8.74 3.28
CA PRO A 259 -21.34 -7.75 2.29
C PRO A 259 -22.40 -6.65 2.15
N VAL A 260 -21.95 -5.46 1.79
CA VAL A 260 -22.79 -4.26 1.76
C VAL A 260 -22.82 -3.66 0.36
N ASP A 261 -23.99 -3.16 -0.03
CA ASP A 261 -24.15 -2.36 -1.25
C ASP A 261 -24.33 -0.89 -0.83
N ILE A 262 -23.64 0.03 -1.51
CA ILE A 262 -23.78 1.47 -1.26
C ILE A 262 -23.41 2.28 -2.49
N ALA A 263 -24.13 3.36 -2.70
CA ALA A 263 -23.86 4.34 -3.75
C ALA A 263 -24.03 5.77 -3.22
N PHE A 264 -23.12 6.66 -3.63
CA PHE A 264 -23.08 8.07 -3.23
C PHE A 264 -22.44 8.94 -4.31
N ALA A 265 -22.98 10.15 -4.48
CA ALA A 265 -22.55 11.13 -5.47
C ALA A 265 -22.31 12.51 -4.80
N ASP A 266 -22.93 13.57 -5.32
CA ASP A 266 -22.82 14.92 -4.79
C ASP A 266 -23.71 15.18 -3.56
N VAL A 267 -24.83 14.46 -3.44
CA VAL A 267 -25.74 14.55 -2.30
C VAL A 267 -25.16 13.82 -1.08
N PRO A 268 -25.19 14.43 0.14
CA PRO A 268 -24.75 13.77 1.36
C PRO A 268 -25.50 12.47 1.63
N VAL A 269 -24.78 11.49 2.16
CA VAL A 269 -25.34 10.20 2.53
C VAL A 269 -25.29 10.03 4.05
N THR A 270 -26.42 9.67 4.64
CA THR A 270 -26.53 9.38 6.07
C THR A 270 -26.86 7.91 6.27
N ILE A 271 -26.03 7.22 7.06
CA ILE A 271 -26.26 5.83 7.48
C ILE A 271 -26.82 5.85 8.91
N ILE A 272 -28.09 5.52 9.04
CA ILE A 272 -28.86 5.58 10.28
C ILE A 272 -28.99 4.18 10.89
N GLY A 273 -28.95 4.08 12.22
CA GLY A 273 -29.24 2.82 12.91
C GLY A 273 -28.73 2.77 14.35
N ALA A 274 -29.19 1.78 15.11
CA ALA A 274 -28.76 1.56 16.48
C ALA A 274 -27.24 1.29 16.59
N ASN A 275 -26.67 1.57 17.76
CA ASN A 275 -25.30 1.19 18.09
C ASN A 275 -25.21 -0.36 18.06
N MET A 276 -24.13 -0.90 17.50
CA MET A 276 -23.95 -2.31 17.10
C MET A 276 -24.47 -2.72 15.71
N GLY A 277 -24.98 -1.81 14.88
CA GLY A 277 -25.40 -2.10 13.50
C GLY A 277 -24.30 -2.22 12.44
N GLY A 278 -23.01 -2.16 12.81
CA GLY A 278 -21.92 -2.23 11.82
C GLY A 278 -21.70 -0.95 11.00
N LYS A 279 -22.35 0.16 11.36
CA LYS A 279 -22.24 1.48 10.69
C LYS A 279 -20.79 1.94 10.52
N SER A 280 -19.99 1.90 11.60
CA SER A 280 -18.56 2.25 11.55
C SER A 280 -17.77 1.32 10.63
N VAL A 281 -18.11 0.02 10.58
CA VAL A 281 -17.47 -0.93 9.66
C VAL A 281 -17.77 -0.57 8.20
N VAL A 282 -18.99 -0.12 7.88
CA VAL A 282 -19.31 0.39 6.54
C VAL A 282 -18.40 1.58 6.17
N LEU A 283 -18.29 2.58 7.05
CA LEU A 283 -17.43 3.74 6.77
C LEU A 283 -15.94 3.34 6.64
N LYS A 284 -15.45 2.44 7.50
CA LYS A 284 -14.10 1.88 7.38
C LYS A 284 -13.89 1.17 6.04
N THR A 285 -14.89 0.43 5.57
CA THR A 285 -14.86 -0.27 4.30
C THR A 285 -14.83 0.69 3.11
N LEU A 286 -15.62 1.77 3.17
CA LEU A 286 -15.58 2.85 2.18
C LEU A 286 -14.20 3.52 2.10
N ALA A 287 -13.65 3.91 3.26
CA ALA A 287 -12.32 4.50 3.36
C ALA A 287 -11.26 3.58 2.76
N LEU A 288 -11.30 2.30 3.13
CA LEU A 288 -10.39 1.29 2.63
C LEU A 288 -10.47 1.17 1.10
N ASN A 289 -11.67 0.97 0.54
CA ASN A 289 -11.83 0.76 -0.89
C ASN A 289 -11.46 1.99 -1.73
N GLN A 290 -11.71 3.20 -1.24
CA GLN A 290 -11.25 4.43 -1.88
C GLN A 290 -9.71 4.48 -1.91
N LEU A 291 -9.05 4.22 -0.78
CA LEU A 291 -7.60 4.21 -0.68
C LEU A 291 -6.97 3.10 -1.52
N LEU A 292 -7.52 1.88 -1.49
CA LEU A 292 -7.07 0.77 -2.32
C LEU A 292 -7.12 1.15 -3.80
N THR A 293 -8.21 1.79 -4.25
CA THR A 293 -8.34 2.26 -5.63
C THR A 293 -7.21 3.23 -6.00
N GLN A 294 -7.01 4.28 -5.21
CA GLN A 294 -6.06 5.36 -5.53
C GLN A 294 -4.60 5.04 -5.23
N PHE A 295 -4.32 3.94 -4.51
CA PHE A 295 -2.98 3.33 -4.42
C PHE A 295 -2.79 2.15 -5.37
N GLY A 296 -3.79 1.84 -6.21
CA GLY A 296 -3.71 0.80 -7.24
C GLY A 296 -3.62 -0.61 -6.65
N PHE A 297 -4.38 -0.92 -5.60
CA PHE A 297 -4.63 -2.28 -5.11
C PHE A 297 -5.92 -2.83 -5.72
N GLY A 298 -6.18 -4.14 -5.62
CA GLY A 298 -7.53 -4.63 -5.87
C GLY A 298 -8.51 -4.11 -4.81
N VAL A 299 -9.79 -3.99 -5.19
CA VAL A 299 -10.86 -3.48 -4.34
C VAL A 299 -11.65 -4.65 -3.74
N ALA A 300 -12.01 -4.53 -2.47
CA ALA A 300 -12.80 -5.52 -1.74
C ALA A 300 -14.30 -5.32 -1.98
N ALA A 301 -14.72 -5.52 -3.23
CA ALA A 301 -16.10 -5.49 -3.69
C ALA A 301 -16.27 -6.40 -4.91
N GLN A 302 -17.49 -6.89 -5.17
CA GLN A 302 -17.77 -7.70 -6.35
C GLN A 302 -17.77 -6.85 -7.63
N VAL A 303 -18.44 -5.70 -7.57
CA VAL A 303 -18.48 -4.70 -8.66
C VAL A 303 -18.38 -3.32 -8.04
N CYS A 304 -17.61 -2.42 -8.63
CA CYS A 304 -17.54 -1.04 -8.16
C CYS A 304 -17.18 -0.05 -9.26
N CYS A 305 -17.67 1.17 -9.09
CA CYS A 305 -17.18 2.36 -9.77
C CYS A 305 -16.74 3.37 -8.71
N VAL A 306 -15.51 3.84 -8.80
CA VAL A 306 -14.92 4.73 -7.80
C VAL A 306 -14.62 6.08 -8.42
N LYS A 307 -15.24 7.14 -7.88
CA LYS A 307 -14.89 8.50 -8.25
C LYS A 307 -13.52 8.87 -7.67
N VAL A 308 -12.67 9.44 -8.50
CA VAL A 308 -11.36 9.92 -8.07
C VAL A 308 -11.52 11.16 -7.21
N VAL A 309 -10.86 11.19 -6.06
CA VAL A 309 -10.82 12.35 -5.16
C VAL A 309 -9.38 12.82 -4.93
N ASN A 310 -9.20 14.08 -4.55
CA ASN A 310 -7.88 14.60 -4.20
C ASN A 310 -7.46 14.22 -2.78
N LYS A 311 -8.44 13.96 -1.90
CA LYS A 311 -8.21 13.68 -0.49
C LYS A 311 -9.32 12.80 0.08
N VAL A 312 -8.94 11.90 0.99
CA VAL A 312 -9.86 11.16 1.84
C VAL A 312 -9.72 11.70 3.25
N MET A 313 -10.83 12.17 3.82
CA MET A 313 -10.87 12.67 5.20
C MET A 313 -11.75 11.75 6.02
N PHE A 314 -11.13 11.04 6.96
CA PHE A 314 -11.80 10.07 7.81
C PHE A 314 -11.82 10.55 9.24
N CYS A 315 -13.02 10.86 9.74
CA CYS A 315 -13.27 11.36 11.08
C CYS A 315 -13.97 10.27 11.91
N ILE A 316 -13.19 9.36 12.48
CA ILE A 316 -13.67 8.41 13.50
C ILE A 316 -13.30 8.94 14.89
N GLY A 317 -14.28 8.97 15.79
CA GLY A 317 -14.06 9.22 17.21
C GLY A 317 -13.29 8.07 17.86
N ASP A 318 -11.97 8.17 17.90
CA ASP A 318 -11.14 8.12 19.12
C ASP A 318 -9.62 8.11 18.82
N ASP A 319 -8.87 8.63 19.80
CA ASP A 319 -7.45 8.42 20.13
C ASP A 319 -6.26 9.13 19.45
N GLN A 320 -6.37 9.80 18.29
CA GLN A 320 -5.16 10.45 17.77
C GLN A 320 -4.78 11.78 18.45
N ASN A 321 -5.72 12.47 19.11
CA ASN A 321 -5.49 13.80 19.70
C ASN A 321 -5.46 13.85 21.24
N ALA A 322 -5.59 12.73 21.94
CA ALA A 322 -5.34 12.68 23.39
C ALA A 322 -3.91 13.18 23.72
N GLN A 323 -2.96 13.03 22.79
CA GLN A 323 -1.60 13.57 22.89
C GLN A 323 -1.51 15.11 22.89
N LYS A 324 -2.55 15.84 22.45
CA LYS A 324 -2.57 17.31 22.39
C LYS A 324 -3.34 17.97 23.56
N GLY A 325 -3.83 17.19 24.52
CA GLY A 325 -4.55 17.72 25.69
C GLY A 325 -5.93 18.31 25.40
N LEU A 326 -6.50 18.07 24.21
CA LEU A 326 -7.86 18.48 23.86
C LEU A 326 -8.88 17.43 24.32
N SER A 327 -10.10 17.86 24.65
CA SER A 327 -11.21 16.92 24.83
C SER A 327 -11.55 16.24 23.51
N SER A 328 -12.03 14.99 23.57
CA SER A 328 -12.39 14.21 22.37
C SER A 328 -13.41 14.95 21.48
N PHE A 329 -14.37 15.64 22.10
CA PHE A 329 -15.35 16.47 21.40
C PHE A 329 -14.70 17.66 20.66
N ALA A 330 -13.76 18.36 21.28
CA ALA A 330 -13.08 19.48 20.62
C ALA A 330 -12.24 19.01 19.44
N ALA A 331 -11.54 17.87 19.58
CA ALA A 331 -10.76 17.27 18.50
C ALA A 331 -11.65 16.85 17.32
N GLU A 332 -12.80 16.25 17.61
CA GLU A 332 -13.83 15.87 16.62
C GLU A 332 -14.33 17.11 15.86
N MET A 333 -14.76 18.16 16.58
CA MET A 333 -15.28 19.38 15.95
C MET A 333 -14.23 20.08 15.07
N LEU A 334 -12.96 20.09 15.48
CA LEU A 334 -11.87 20.63 14.66
C LEU A 334 -11.64 19.80 13.39
N ALA A 335 -11.68 18.47 13.48
CA ALA A 335 -11.53 17.60 12.31
C ALA A 335 -12.66 17.79 11.30
N ILE A 336 -13.91 17.90 11.77
CA ILE A 336 -15.07 18.19 10.92
C ILE A 336 -14.97 19.60 10.32
N ASN A 337 -14.52 20.59 11.09
CA ASN A 337 -14.31 21.95 10.57
C ASN A 337 -13.27 21.99 9.44
N ASP A 338 -12.23 21.15 9.52
CA ASP A 338 -11.25 21.04 8.44
C ASP A 338 -11.84 20.40 7.17
N VAL A 339 -12.79 19.46 7.31
CA VAL A 339 -13.60 18.97 6.17
C VAL A 339 -14.39 20.12 5.54
N VAL A 340 -15.12 20.88 6.36
CA VAL A 340 -15.95 22.01 5.89
C VAL A 340 -15.08 23.05 5.15
N LYS A 341 -13.90 23.38 5.70
CA LYS A 341 -12.96 24.32 5.05
C LYS A 341 -12.48 23.81 3.71
N GLY A 342 -12.07 22.54 3.62
CA GLY A 342 -11.59 21.94 2.38
C GLY A 342 -12.67 21.94 1.30
N LEU A 343 -13.89 21.53 1.66
CA LEU A 343 -15.03 21.55 0.74
C LEU A 343 -15.37 22.97 0.26
N ARG A 344 -15.36 23.97 1.16
CA ARG A 344 -15.57 25.38 0.80
C ARG A 344 -14.46 25.96 -0.08
N ALA A 345 -13.25 25.41 0.00
CA ALA A 345 -12.14 25.76 -0.88
C ALA A 345 -12.25 25.12 -2.27
N GLY A 346 -13.30 24.31 -2.52
CA GLY A 346 -13.51 23.62 -3.78
C GLY A 346 -12.63 22.37 -3.94
N GLU A 347 -12.08 21.82 -2.85
CA GLU A 347 -11.36 20.56 -2.92
C GLU A 347 -12.32 19.39 -3.18
N ASN A 348 -11.94 18.49 -4.09
CA ASN A 348 -12.64 17.23 -4.31
C ASN A 348 -12.23 16.24 -3.21
N ILE A 349 -13.02 16.19 -2.13
CA ILE A 349 -12.76 15.40 -0.91
C ILE A 349 -13.84 14.34 -0.72
N LEU A 350 -13.43 13.09 -0.48
CA LEU A 350 -14.32 12.11 0.16
C LEU A 350 -14.25 12.30 1.68
N ALA A 351 -15.35 12.75 2.27
CA ALA A 351 -15.47 12.94 3.71
C ALA A 351 -16.31 11.83 4.33
N LEU A 352 -15.76 11.17 5.35
CA LEU A 352 -16.38 10.04 6.04
C LEU A 352 -16.39 10.35 7.54
N VAL A 353 -17.58 10.58 8.12
CA VAL A 353 -17.74 11.09 9.50
C VAL A 353 -18.53 10.08 10.33
N ASP A 354 -17.91 9.54 11.38
CA ASP A 354 -18.54 8.52 12.22
C ASP A 354 -19.15 9.13 13.49
N GLU A 355 -20.48 9.04 13.59
CA GLU A 355 -21.28 9.47 14.75
C GLU A 355 -20.90 10.86 15.32
N PRO A 356 -20.98 11.93 14.50
CA PRO A 356 -20.60 13.27 14.93
C PRO A 356 -21.41 13.73 16.16
N ALA A 357 -20.72 14.37 17.10
CA ALA A 357 -21.31 14.91 18.34
C ALA A 357 -21.99 13.84 19.22
N ARG A 358 -21.49 12.60 19.23
CA ARG A 358 -22.05 11.51 20.06
C ARG A 358 -21.91 11.71 21.57
N THR A 359 -20.95 12.55 22.01
CA THR A 359 -20.64 12.73 23.44
C THR A 359 -21.36 13.92 24.08
N THR A 360 -22.32 14.55 23.39
CA THR A 360 -23.07 15.71 23.89
C THR A 360 -24.54 15.37 24.17
N ASN A 361 -25.31 16.35 24.64
CA ASN A 361 -26.75 16.22 24.81
C ASN A 361 -27.41 15.81 23.47
N PRO A 362 -28.29 14.79 23.42
CA PRO A 362 -28.90 14.34 22.17
C PRO A 362 -29.64 15.44 21.38
N VAL A 363 -30.23 16.42 22.05
CA VAL A 363 -30.91 17.56 21.40
C VAL A 363 -29.90 18.44 20.69
N GLU A 364 -28.81 18.80 21.37
CA GLU A 364 -27.72 19.59 20.79
C GLU A 364 -26.98 18.81 19.70
N GLY A 365 -26.73 17.52 19.93
CA GLY A 365 -26.09 16.63 18.97
C GLY A 365 -26.88 16.54 17.68
N THR A 366 -28.19 16.32 17.76
CA THR A 366 -29.07 16.34 16.58
C THR A 366 -28.98 17.67 15.85
N ALA A 367 -29.08 18.80 16.56
CA ALA A 367 -29.00 20.14 15.96
C ALA A 367 -27.64 20.40 15.27
N LEU A 368 -26.54 19.93 15.85
CA LEU A 368 -25.21 20.05 15.26
C LEU A 368 -25.07 19.23 13.97
N VAL A 369 -25.61 18.00 13.94
CA VAL A 369 -25.55 17.16 12.74
C VAL A 369 -26.44 17.71 11.61
N GLU A 370 -27.64 18.18 11.94
CA GLU A 370 -28.54 18.82 10.97
C GLU A 370 -27.88 20.07 10.36
N GLY A 371 -27.34 20.97 11.20
CA GLY A 371 -26.64 22.16 10.74
C GLY A 371 -25.38 21.84 9.94
N LEU A 372 -24.67 20.75 10.27
CA LEU A 372 -23.54 20.28 9.48
C LEU A 372 -23.99 19.84 8.08
N LEU A 373 -25.04 19.01 7.98
CA LEU A 373 -25.59 18.56 6.70
C LEU A 373 -26.03 19.74 5.81
N GLU A 374 -26.69 20.74 6.39
CA GLU A 374 -27.06 21.98 5.69
C GLU A 374 -25.83 22.75 5.18
N VAL A 375 -24.79 22.87 6.01
CA VAL A 375 -23.56 23.59 5.65
C VAL A 375 -22.76 22.86 4.57
N ILE A 376 -22.71 21.53 4.62
CA ILE A 376 -22.03 20.70 3.61
C ILE A 376 -22.77 20.80 2.28
N GLY A 377 -24.10 20.68 2.30
CA GLY A 377 -24.92 20.68 1.08
C GLY A 377 -24.40 19.65 0.07
N ARG A 378 -24.33 20.03 -1.21
CA ARG A 378 -23.74 19.16 -2.25
C ARG A 378 -22.21 19.28 -2.26
N SER A 379 -21.52 18.14 -2.25
CA SER A 379 -20.05 18.09 -2.26
C SER A 379 -19.54 17.16 -3.36
N GLU A 380 -18.59 17.64 -4.17
CA GLU A 380 -18.16 16.91 -5.38
C GLU A 380 -17.55 15.54 -5.07
N GLY A 381 -16.72 15.42 -4.02
CA GLY A 381 -16.06 14.17 -3.67
C GLY A 381 -16.89 13.20 -2.84
N GLY A 382 -18.07 13.62 -2.39
CA GLY A 382 -18.98 12.85 -1.56
C GLY A 382 -18.78 13.07 -0.06
N PHE A 383 -19.90 13.06 0.65
CA PHE A 383 -19.95 13.16 2.11
C PHE A 383 -20.82 12.03 2.65
N VAL A 384 -20.25 11.16 3.49
CA VAL A 384 -20.97 10.06 4.13
C VAL A 384 -20.82 10.18 5.64
N LEU A 385 -21.93 10.19 6.36
CA LEU A 385 -21.92 10.18 7.82
C LEU A 385 -22.73 9.01 8.37
N THR A 386 -22.34 8.51 9.53
CA THR A 386 -23.16 7.59 10.33
C THR A 386 -23.74 8.34 11.51
N THR A 387 -24.94 7.97 11.93
CA THR A 387 -25.55 8.58 13.11
C THR A 387 -26.58 7.67 13.77
N HIS A 388 -26.76 7.88 15.06
CA HIS A 388 -27.85 7.31 15.85
C HIS A 388 -28.94 8.36 16.17
N TYR A 389 -28.79 9.59 15.68
CA TYR A 389 -29.80 10.65 15.78
C TYR A 389 -30.84 10.50 14.65
N ASN A 390 -32.07 10.93 14.92
CA ASN A 390 -33.11 11.04 13.91
C ASN A 390 -32.85 12.28 13.06
N ILE A 391 -32.52 12.09 11.78
CA ILE A 391 -32.18 13.17 10.85
C ILE A 391 -33.36 13.50 9.94
N LYS A 392 -33.91 14.70 10.10
CA LYS A 392 -35.08 15.21 9.36
C LYS A 392 -34.72 15.84 8.02
N ASN A 393 -33.48 16.30 7.81
CA ASN A 393 -33.07 16.94 6.56
C ASN A 393 -33.41 16.08 5.32
N GLU A 394 -34.25 16.57 4.42
CA GLU A 394 -34.73 15.84 3.24
C GLU A 394 -33.74 15.87 2.06
N ASP A 395 -32.76 16.78 2.07
CA ASP A 395 -31.75 16.97 1.03
C ASP A 395 -30.56 15.98 1.17
N VAL A 396 -30.79 14.83 1.79
CA VAL A 396 -29.79 13.77 1.98
C VAL A 396 -30.33 12.42 1.54
N LYS A 397 -29.45 11.57 1.02
CA LYS A 397 -29.77 10.15 0.78
C LYS A 397 -29.59 9.39 2.09
N ARG A 398 -30.53 8.52 2.44
CA ARG A 398 -30.48 7.76 3.69
C ARG A 398 -30.35 6.26 3.42
N TYR A 399 -29.42 5.64 4.12
CA TYR A 399 -29.38 4.19 4.28
C TYR A 399 -29.61 3.85 5.74
N ARG A 400 -30.13 2.66 5.99
CA ARG A 400 -30.14 2.05 7.32
C ARG A 400 -29.67 0.62 7.25
N VAL A 401 -29.12 0.17 8.36
CA VAL A 401 -28.86 -1.25 8.58
C VAL A 401 -30.21 -1.96 8.68
N LYS A 402 -30.36 -3.09 8.00
CA LYS A 402 -31.62 -3.81 7.91
C LYS A 402 -32.15 -4.26 9.28
N GLY A 403 -31.24 -4.61 10.19
CA GLY A 403 -31.54 -4.81 11.61
C GLY A 403 -31.79 -6.27 11.98
N LEU A 404 -32.40 -6.48 13.14
CA LEU A 404 -32.66 -7.82 13.66
C LEU A 404 -33.79 -8.52 12.87
N LYS A 405 -33.52 -9.72 12.34
CA LYS A 405 -34.51 -10.60 11.72
C LYS A 405 -34.42 -12.00 12.32
N ASP A 406 -35.52 -12.51 12.87
CA ASP A 406 -35.62 -13.85 13.46
C ASP A 406 -34.54 -14.12 14.55
N GLY A 407 -34.17 -13.09 15.32
CA GLY A 407 -33.15 -13.17 16.37
C GLY A 407 -31.70 -13.06 15.90
N VAL A 408 -31.47 -12.90 14.59
CA VAL A 408 -30.14 -12.74 13.99
C VAL A 408 -30.02 -11.33 13.41
N MET A 409 -28.86 -10.69 13.62
CA MET A 409 -28.60 -9.36 13.08
C MET A 409 -28.24 -9.43 11.59
N ASP A 410 -29.01 -8.74 10.74
CA ASP A 410 -28.72 -8.56 9.32
C ASP A 410 -28.04 -7.20 9.12
N TYR A 411 -26.74 -7.26 8.80
CA TYR A 411 -25.88 -6.08 8.63
C TYR A 411 -25.92 -5.48 7.22
N THR A 412 -26.79 -5.98 6.33
CA THR A 412 -26.97 -5.38 5.00
C THR A 412 -27.58 -3.98 5.09
N LEU A 413 -27.26 -3.12 4.11
CA LEU A 413 -27.85 -1.79 3.99
C LEU A 413 -29.06 -1.81 3.08
N ILE A 414 -30.06 -1.01 3.45
CA ILE A 414 -31.23 -0.71 2.63
C ILE A 414 -31.44 0.81 2.63
N GLU A 415 -31.97 1.34 1.52
CA GLU A 415 -32.38 2.75 1.49
C GLU A 415 -33.54 2.98 2.47
N ALA A 416 -33.51 4.12 3.15
CA ALA A 416 -34.51 4.49 4.15
C ALA A 416 -35.32 5.69 3.66
N GLU A 417 -36.65 5.56 3.67
CA GLU A 417 -37.57 6.65 3.30
C GLU A 417 -37.70 7.69 4.42
N SER A 418 -37.53 7.29 5.68
CA SER A 418 -37.55 8.20 6.83
C SER A 418 -36.20 8.25 7.55
N GLY A 419 -36.00 9.33 8.31
CA GLY A 419 -34.85 9.50 9.19
C GLY A 419 -34.98 8.81 10.54
N ASP A 420 -36.03 8.02 10.76
CA ASP A 420 -36.32 7.43 12.06
C ASP A 420 -35.42 6.23 12.34
N VAL A 421 -34.70 6.28 13.46
CA VAL A 421 -33.87 5.17 13.93
C VAL A 421 -34.77 4.10 14.55
N PRO A 422 -34.68 2.82 14.12
CA PRO A 422 -35.43 1.74 14.74
C PRO A 422 -35.12 1.57 16.24
N HIS A 423 -36.14 1.38 17.06
CA HIS A 423 -36.01 1.12 18.51
C HIS A 423 -35.64 -0.35 18.80
N GLU A 424 -34.45 -0.78 18.37
CA GLU A 424 -34.02 -2.19 18.45
C GLU A 424 -33.22 -2.53 19.72
N ALA A 425 -32.80 -1.53 20.50
CA ALA A 425 -31.90 -1.72 21.65
C ALA A 425 -32.41 -2.75 22.67
N VAL A 426 -33.71 -2.73 22.97
CA VAL A 426 -34.34 -3.68 23.91
C VAL A 426 -34.35 -5.10 23.34
N SER A 427 -34.65 -5.24 22.05
CA SER A 427 -34.65 -6.53 21.35
C SER A 427 -33.24 -7.13 21.25
N ILE A 428 -32.23 -6.30 20.99
CA ILE A 428 -30.82 -6.69 20.98
C ILE A 428 -30.41 -7.16 22.38
N ALA A 429 -30.68 -6.38 23.42
CA ALA A 429 -30.35 -6.75 24.79
C ALA A 429 -31.02 -8.08 25.21
N GLN A 430 -32.27 -8.30 24.81
CA GLN A 430 -32.94 -9.59 25.03
C GLN A 430 -32.25 -10.75 24.29
N SER A 431 -31.83 -10.54 23.03
CA SER A 431 -31.13 -11.57 22.24
C SER A 431 -29.75 -11.94 22.81
N LEU A 432 -29.11 -11.00 23.52
CA LEU A 432 -27.83 -11.21 24.21
C LEU A 432 -27.99 -11.94 25.56
N GLY A 433 -29.22 -12.27 25.96
CA GLY A 433 -29.51 -12.94 27.23
C GLY A 433 -29.36 -12.03 28.44
N ILE A 434 -29.53 -10.71 28.27
CA ILE A 434 -29.56 -9.75 29.38
C ILE A 434 -30.78 -10.04 30.27
N ASP A 435 -30.63 -9.77 31.57
CA ASP A 435 -31.61 -10.08 32.62
C ASP A 435 -33.06 -9.74 32.23
N PRO A 436 -33.99 -10.71 32.26
CA PRO A 436 -35.37 -10.50 31.82
C PRO A 436 -36.13 -9.44 32.63
N GLU A 437 -35.87 -9.32 33.93
CA GLU A 437 -36.54 -8.34 34.79
C GLU A 437 -36.11 -6.91 34.42
N TRP A 438 -34.83 -6.71 34.14
CA TRP A 438 -34.30 -5.44 33.65
C TRP A 438 -34.89 -5.06 32.29
N ILE A 439 -35.00 -6.01 31.36
CA ILE A 439 -35.63 -5.80 30.05
C ILE A 439 -37.11 -5.44 30.20
N GLU A 440 -37.85 -6.13 31.07
CA GLU A 440 -39.26 -5.84 31.33
C GLU A 440 -39.45 -4.43 31.91
N LYS A 441 -38.65 -4.06 32.92
CA LYS A 441 -38.67 -2.70 33.51
C LYS A 441 -38.34 -1.63 32.47
N THR A 442 -37.34 -1.87 31.63
CA THR A 442 -36.97 -0.94 30.54
C THR A 442 -38.14 -0.69 29.58
N ARG A 443 -38.87 -1.74 29.18
CA ARG A 443 -40.07 -1.59 28.34
C ARG A 443 -41.15 -0.72 28.98
N LYS A 444 -41.35 -0.83 30.29
CA LYS A 444 -42.32 0.01 31.02
C LYS A 444 -41.93 1.49 30.98
N HIS A 445 -40.64 1.80 31.04
CA HIS A 445 -40.15 3.18 30.94
C HIS A 445 -40.24 3.77 29.53
N LEU A 446 -40.18 2.96 28.47
CA LEU A 446 -40.32 3.43 27.08
C LEU A 446 -41.78 3.70 26.66
N ASN A 447 -42.74 3.05 27.33
CA ASN A 447 -44.16 3.17 27.04
C ASN A 447 -44.88 4.21 27.94
N ASN A 448 -44.17 4.82 28.88
CA ASN A 448 -44.61 5.96 29.69
C ASN A 448 -44.07 7.24 29.08
#